data_AF-A0ABD1G8Z3-F1
#
_entry.id   AF-A0ABD1G8Z3-F1
#
_cell.length_a   1.000
_cell.length_b   1.000
_cell.length_c   1.000
_cell.angle_alpha   90.00
_cell.angle_beta   90.00
_cell.angle_gamma   90.00
#
_symmetry.space_group_name_H-M   'P 1'
#
loop_
_entity.id
_entity.type
_entity.pdbx_description
1 polymer ?
#
loop_
_entity_poly.entity_id
_entity_poly.type
_entity_poly.pdbx_seq_one_letter_code
_entity_poly.pdbx_strand_id
1 'polypeptide(L)'
;MNFDTSKLRGYRTLAEYDGALSKGSRNGGVAAIVDELPYIRLLLSKYCGKYTMIGPIYQTSGFGFAFQKGSPLVADVSRAILKLIEDEEMEKISRKWFREGGCRGSDGTTATVNSKRLSAGSFKGLFLVAGLSSSFALAVFLSGFVYENRGILSSTASTKHKIHALARAFYQKEEGLGRGRVSAASQEAFSQDEGPIHHATQG
;
A
#
# COMPACT_ATOMS: atom_id res chain seq x y z
N MET A 1 17.52 -18.63 19.18
CA MET A 1 17.35 -17.20 19.55
C MET A 1 17.91 -17.02 20.95
N ASN A 2 18.74 -15.99 21.19
CA ASN A 2 19.44 -15.81 22.47
C ASN A 2 18.74 -14.71 23.31
N PHE A 3 17.65 -15.09 23.98
CA PHE A 3 16.89 -14.17 24.83
C PHE A 3 17.40 -14.20 26.27
N ASP A 4 17.53 -13.02 26.86
CA ASP A 4 17.83 -12.85 28.28
C ASP A 4 16.63 -13.31 29.12
N THR A 5 16.78 -14.47 29.76
CA THR A 5 15.69 -15.14 30.50
C THR A 5 15.18 -14.31 31.67
N SER A 6 16.00 -13.41 32.24
CA SER A 6 15.61 -12.50 33.30
C SER A 6 14.55 -11.46 32.86
N LYS A 7 14.42 -11.25 31.54
CA LYS A 7 13.45 -10.33 30.94
C LYS A 7 12.15 -11.00 30.51
N LEU A 8 12.07 -12.33 30.61
CA LEU A 8 10.85 -13.07 30.31
C LEU A 8 9.86 -12.91 31.46
N ARG A 9 8.63 -12.56 31.11
CA ARG A 9 7.53 -12.37 32.07
C ARG A 9 6.36 -13.22 31.62
N GLY A 10 5.80 -13.98 32.56
CA GLY A 10 4.59 -14.77 32.34
C GLY A 10 3.35 -13.93 32.60
N TYR A 11 2.39 -14.03 31.69
CA TYR A 11 1.06 -13.43 31.81
C TYR A 11 0.02 -14.50 31.51
N ARG A 12 -1.16 -14.40 32.11
CA ARG A 12 -2.21 -15.44 32.01
C ARG A 12 -3.50 -14.96 31.38
N THR A 13 -3.71 -13.64 31.30
CA THR A 13 -4.96 -13.07 30.82
C THR A 13 -4.73 -12.04 29.71
N LEU A 14 -5.71 -11.89 28.82
CA LEU A 14 -5.67 -10.88 27.77
C LEU A 14 -5.58 -9.45 28.32
N ALA A 15 -6.12 -9.20 29.52
CA ALA A 15 -6.02 -7.90 30.17
C ALA A 15 -4.60 -7.61 30.65
N GLU A 16 -3.88 -8.62 31.14
CA GLU A 16 -2.46 -8.49 31.46
C GLU A 16 -1.63 -8.28 30.19
N TYR A 17 -1.95 -8.94 29.09
CA TYR A 17 -1.28 -8.74 27.80
C TYR A 17 -1.42 -7.29 27.36
N ASP A 18 -2.65 -6.77 27.36
CA ASP A 18 -2.95 -5.39 27.03
C ASP A 18 -2.21 -4.40 27.95
N GLY A 19 -2.26 -4.62 29.27
CA GLY A 19 -1.58 -3.77 30.23
C GLY A 19 -0.05 -3.77 30.05
N ALA A 20 0.55 -4.94 29.80
CA ALA A 20 1.99 -5.09 29.62
C ALA A 20 2.46 -4.46 28.29
N LEU A 21 1.74 -4.70 27.19
CA LEU A 21 2.04 -4.11 25.88
C LEU A 21 1.82 -2.59 25.88
N SER A 22 0.76 -2.10 26.53
CA SER A 22 0.48 -0.66 26.64
C SER A 22 1.56 0.10 27.41
N LYS A 23 2.09 -0.50 28.48
CA LYS A 23 3.22 0.08 29.23
C LYS A 23 4.48 0.14 28.37
N GLY A 24 4.71 -0.88 27.55
CA GLY A 24 5.91 -1.02 26.73
C GLY A 24 7.16 -1.34 27.57
N SER A 25 8.22 -1.82 26.93
CA SER A 25 9.44 -2.27 27.62
C SER A 25 10.14 -1.18 28.43
N ARG A 26 10.00 0.09 28.05
CA ARG A 26 10.64 1.23 28.74
C ARG A 26 9.94 1.62 30.04
N ASN A 27 8.66 1.27 30.22
CA ASN A 27 7.89 1.65 31.41
C ASN A 27 7.48 0.40 32.24
N GLY A 28 8.36 -0.60 32.28
CA GLY A 28 8.13 -1.82 33.08
C GLY A 28 7.09 -2.78 32.48
N GLY A 29 6.71 -2.60 31.22
CA GLY A 29 5.90 -3.54 30.43
C GLY A 29 6.76 -4.44 29.53
N VAL A 30 6.20 -4.84 28.39
CA VAL A 30 6.89 -5.69 27.41
C VAL A 30 6.85 -5.08 26.00
N ALA A 31 7.85 -5.43 25.18
CA ALA A 31 7.89 -5.02 23.78
C ALA A 31 7.07 -5.94 22.87
N ALA A 32 6.90 -7.20 23.25
CA ALA A 32 6.18 -8.21 22.49
C ALA A 32 5.63 -9.30 23.41
N ILE A 33 4.59 -9.98 22.95
CA ILE A 33 4.06 -11.21 23.54
C ILE A 33 4.26 -12.32 22.51
N VAL A 34 4.73 -13.47 22.96
CA VAL A 34 4.86 -14.70 22.16
C VAL A 34 3.96 -15.73 22.80
N ASP A 35 2.99 -16.22 22.04
CA ASP A 35 1.96 -17.13 22.53
C ASP A 35 1.32 -17.90 21.37
N GLU A 36 0.43 -18.86 21.64
CA GLU A 36 -0.26 -19.57 20.56
C GLU A 36 -1.16 -18.63 19.74
N LEU A 37 -1.21 -18.90 18.44
CA LEU A 37 -1.95 -18.12 17.45
C LEU A 37 -3.41 -17.80 17.85
N PRO A 38 -4.23 -18.74 18.35
CA PRO A 38 -5.61 -18.43 18.77
C PRO A 38 -5.70 -17.42 19.92
N TYR A 39 -4.76 -17.41 20.88
CA TYR A 39 -4.75 -16.40 21.94
C TYR A 39 -4.37 -15.03 21.41
N ILE A 40 -3.37 -14.96 20.52
CA ILE A 40 -3.02 -13.70 19.86
C ILE A 40 -4.18 -13.19 18.99
N ARG A 41 -4.87 -14.07 18.25
CA ARG A 41 -6.07 -13.69 17.47
C ARG A 41 -7.18 -13.13 18.37
N LEU A 42 -7.38 -13.72 19.54
CA LEU A 42 -8.34 -13.23 20.54
C LEU A 42 -7.92 -11.88 21.14
N LEU A 43 -6.63 -11.65 21.38
CA LEU A 43 -6.12 -10.36 21.81
C LEU A 43 -6.38 -9.28 20.75
N LEU A 44 -6.05 -9.56 19.49
CA LEU A 44 -6.22 -8.64 18.38
C LEU A 44 -7.69 -8.32 18.10
N SER A 45 -8.58 -9.30 18.28
CA SER A 45 -10.02 -9.08 18.14
C SER A 45 -10.59 -8.25 19.28
N LYS A 46 -10.11 -8.44 20.51
CA LYS A 46 -10.55 -7.68 21.68
C LYS A 46 -10.03 -6.24 21.70
N TYR A 47 -8.78 -6.02 21.28
CA TYR A 47 -8.11 -4.71 21.31
C TYR A 47 -7.84 -4.20 19.89
N CYS A 48 -8.93 -4.02 19.13
CA CYS A 48 -8.98 -3.66 17.72
C CYS A 48 -7.93 -2.60 17.32
N GLY A 49 -6.97 -2.97 16.47
CA GLY A 49 -5.99 -2.04 15.88
C GLY A 49 -4.92 -1.50 16.83
N LYS A 50 -4.98 -1.83 18.13
CA LYS A 50 -3.99 -1.39 19.13
C LYS A 50 -2.66 -2.14 18.99
N TYR A 51 -2.74 -3.38 18.52
CA TYR A 51 -1.60 -4.28 18.36
C TYR A 51 -1.59 -4.91 16.97
N THR A 52 -0.43 -5.43 16.58
CA THR A 52 -0.28 -6.22 15.36
C THR A 52 0.66 -7.39 15.62
N MET A 53 0.42 -8.48 14.91
CA MET A 53 1.38 -9.57 14.82
C MET A 53 2.51 -9.16 13.87
N ILE A 54 3.75 -9.50 14.21
CA ILE A 54 4.94 -9.24 13.40
C ILE A 54 5.81 -10.49 13.32
N GLY A 55 6.52 -10.66 12.20
CA GLY A 55 7.44 -11.78 12.00
C GLY A 55 6.77 -13.06 11.49
N PRO A 56 7.56 -14.14 11.32
CA PRO A 56 7.03 -15.42 10.86
C PRO A 56 6.16 -16.06 11.94
N ILE A 57 5.00 -16.60 11.52
CA ILE A 57 4.14 -17.41 12.38
C ILE A 57 4.73 -18.82 12.39
N TYR A 58 5.39 -19.19 13.49
CA TYR A 58 5.88 -20.55 13.67
C TYR A 58 4.70 -21.50 13.88
N GLN A 59 4.53 -22.45 12.97
CA GLN A 59 3.51 -23.48 13.12
C GLN A 59 3.95 -24.48 14.18
N THR A 60 3.19 -24.55 15.27
CA THR A 60 3.35 -25.56 16.33
C THR A 60 2.23 -26.62 16.20
N SER A 61 2.31 -27.71 16.97
CA SER A 61 1.44 -28.90 16.87
C SER A 61 -0.06 -28.67 17.18
N GLY A 62 -0.51 -27.43 17.37
CA GLY A 62 -1.93 -27.09 17.53
C GLY A 62 -2.56 -27.62 18.82
N PHE A 63 -3.89 -27.54 18.89
CA PHE A 63 -4.69 -28.10 19.99
C PHE A 63 -5.30 -29.44 19.59
N GLY A 64 -5.56 -30.28 20.60
CA GLY A 64 -6.18 -31.59 20.40
C GLY A 64 -7.07 -31.99 21.58
N PHE A 65 -7.90 -33.00 21.35
CA PHE A 65 -8.73 -33.63 22.37
C PHE A 65 -8.02 -34.86 22.92
N ALA A 66 -8.02 -35.02 24.24
CA ALA A 66 -7.39 -36.15 24.92
C ALA A 66 -8.45 -37.10 25.48
N PHE A 67 -8.24 -38.40 25.29
CA PHE A 67 -9.09 -39.47 25.79
C PHE A 67 -8.24 -40.52 26.51
N GLN A 68 -8.86 -41.29 27.41
CA GLN A 68 -8.19 -42.44 28.03
C GLN A 68 -7.78 -43.46 26.97
N LYS A 69 -6.66 -44.15 27.20
CA LYS A 69 -6.15 -45.17 26.29
C LYS A 69 -7.19 -46.28 26.10
N GLY A 70 -7.46 -46.64 24.85
CA GLY A 70 -8.47 -47.64 24.50
C GLY A 70 -9.90 -47.11 24.42
N SER A 71 -10.13 -45.80 24.62
CA SER A 71 -11.46 -45.21 24.48
C SER A 71 -11.98 -45.37 23.04
N PRO A 72 -13.21 -45.89 22.84
CA PRO A 72 -13.80 -46.00 21.50
C PRO A 72 -14.10 -44.62 20.89
N LEU A 73 -14.17 -43.56 21.72
CA LEU A 73 -14.51 -42.21 21.29
C LEU A 73 -13.44 -41.55 20.41
N VAL A 74 -12.18 -42.02 20.49
CA VAL A 74 -11.06 -41.43 19.73
C VAL A 74 -11.39 -41.43 18.23
N ALA A 75 -11.83 -42.57 17.70
CA ALA A 75 -12.10 -42.71 16.28
C ALA A 75 -13.29 -41.85 15.81
N ASP A 76 -14.34 -41.78 16.64
CA ASP A 76 -15.54 -41.02 16.30
C ASP A 76 -15.30 -39.52 16.36
N VAL A 77 -14.61 -39.03 17.39
CA VAL A 77 -14.29 -37.61 17.53
C VAL A 77 -13.29 -37.17 16.45
N SER A 78 -12.26 -37.96 16.17
CA SER A 78 -11.32 -37.64 15.08
C SER A 78 -12.01 -37.56 13.72
N ARG A 79 -12.93 -38.50 13.41
CA ARG A 79 -13.73 -38.44 12.18
C ARG A 79 -14.65 -37.21 12.13
N ALA A 80 -15.29 -36.87 13.24
CA ALA A 80 -16.14 -35.69 13.32
C ALA A 80 -15.33 -34.39 13.10
N ILE A 81 -14.12 -34.30 13.65
CA ILE A 81 -13.22 -33.16 13.44
C ILE A 81 -12.80 -33.05 11.98
N LEU A 82 -12.40 -34.17 11.35
CA LEU A 82 -12.03 -34.17 9.92
C LEU A 82 -13.18 -33.66 9.06
N LYS A 83 -14.39 -34.15 9.30
CA LYS A 83 -15.59 -33.68 8.59
C LYS A 83 -15.84 -32.19 8.80
N LEU A 84 -15.68 -31.67 10.02
CA LEU A 84 -15.83 -30.24 10.32
C LEU A 84 -14.79 -29.36 9.61
N ILE A 85 -13.59 -29.90 9.35
CA ILE A 85 -12.54 -29.20 8.60
C ILE A 85 -12.86 -29.21 7.10
N GLU A 86 -13.26 -30.38 6.57
CA GLU A 86 -13.63 -30.56 5.15
C GLU A 86 -14.86 -29.74 4.77
N ASP A 87 -15.87 -29.67 5.63
CA ASP A 87 -17.13 -28.95 5.39
C ASP A 87 -17.01 -27.42 5.59
N GLU A 88 -15.80 -26.88 5.79
CA GLU A 88 -15.51 -25.45 6.09
C GLU A 88 -16.21 -24.89 7.35
N GLU A 89 -16.90 -25.72 8.13
CA GLU A 89 -17.59 -25.34 9.36
C GLU A 89 -16.61 -24.82 10.41
N MET A 90 -15.40 -25.38 10.47
CA MET A 90 -14.32 -24.87 11.33
C MET A 90 -13.97 -23.41 11.05
N GLU A 91 -13.99 -22.98 9.79
CA GLU A 91 -13.74 -21.58 9.45
C GLU A 91 -14.89 -20.68 9.90
N LYS A 92 -16.14 -21.13 9.74
CA LYS A 92 -17.33 -20.39 10.22
C LYS A 92 -17.28 -20.19 11.73
N ILE A 93 -16.96 -21.24 12.49
CA ILE A 93 -16.77 -21.18 13.93
C ILE A 93 -15.65 -20.18 14.28
N SER A 94 -14.48 -20.31 13.65
CA SER A 94 -13.34 -19.42 13.86
C SER A 94 -13.70 -17.95 13.60
N ARG A 95 -14.39 -17.65 12.49
CA ARG A 95 -14.83 -16.28 12.16
C ARG A 95 -15.83 -15.75 13.18
N LYS A 96 -16.81 -16.55 13.57
CA LYS A 96 -17.83 -16.15 14.57
C LYS A 96 -17.19 -15.78 15.91
N TRP A 97 -16.25 -16.58 16.39
CA TRP A 97 -15.62 -16.35 17.70
C TRP A 97 -14.50 -15.31 17.67
N PHE A 98 -13.71 -15.22 16.58
CA PHE A 98 -12.53 -14.34 16.53
C PHE A 98 -12.69 -13.07 15.69
N ARG A 99 -13.57 -13.02 14.69
CA ARG A 99 -13.76 -11.79 13.86
C ARG A 99 -14.99 -11.00 14.26
N GLU A 100 -16.07 -11.68 14.63
CA GLU A 100 -17.38 -11.04 14.80
C GLU A 100 -17.64 -10.54 16.23
N GLY A 101 -16.99 -11.14 17.24
CA GLY A 101 -17.27 -10.85 18.66
C GLY A 101 -16.54 -9.64 19.28
N GLY A 102 -15.45 -9.15 18.67
CA GLY A 102 -14.57 -8.16 19.32
C GLY A 102 -14.67 -6.73 18.79
N CYS A 103 -14.86 -6.58 17.47
CA CYS A 103 -14.88 -5.29 16.78
C CYS A 103 -16.21 -5.06 16.04
N ARG A 104 -17.37 -5.33 16.67
CA ARG A 104 -18.68 -4.90 16.15
C ARG A 104 -18.92 -3.45 16.53
N GLY A 105 -18.33 -2.55 15.74
CA GLY A 105 -18.37 -1.11 16.01
C GLY A 105 -17.81 -0.24 14.88
N SER A 106 -17.92 -0.70 13.64
CA SER A 106 -17.95 0.19 12.48
C SER A 106 -19.04 -0.33 11.56
N ASP A 107 -20.26 0.15 11.83
CA ASP A 107 -21.42 -0.08 10.98
C ASP A 107 -21.10 0.27 9.53
N GLY A 108 -21.51 -0.60 8.59
CA GLY A 108 -21.84 -0.18 7.24
C GLY A 108 -20.70 0.26 6.33
N THR A 109 -19.50 -0.30 6.44
CA THR A 109 -18.57 -0.29 5.31
C THR A 109 -17.85 -1.61 5.23
N THR A 110 -18.13 -2.35 4.16
CA THR A 110 -17.36 -3.46 3.62
C THR A 110 -15.91 -3.42 4.07
N ALA A 111 -15.46 -4.53 4.68
CA ALA A 111 -14.07 -4.90 4.95
C ALA A 111 -13.08 -3.97 4.24
N THR A 112 -12.83 -2.81 4.87
CA THR A 112 -11.74 -1.97 4.49
C THR A 112 -10.54 -2.72 5.00
N VAL A 113 -9.97 -3.52 4.09
CA VAL A 113 -8.54 -3.67 3.97
C VAL A 113 -7.95 -2.40 4.54
N ASN A 114 -7.10 -2.57 5.54
CA ASN A 114 -6.31 -1.53 6.19
C ASN A 114 -5.29 -0.97 5.17
N SER A 115 -5.79 -0.58 4.01
CA SER A 115 -5.24 0.42 3.15
C SER A 115 -5.18 1.64 4.05
N LYS A 116 -4.00 1.86 4.65
CA LYS A 116 -3.47 3.20 4.82
C LYS A 116 -3.62 3.87 3.45
N ARG A 117 -4.82 4.40 3.18
CA ARG A 117 -5.11 5.18 2.00
C ARG A 117 -4.21 6.36 2.22
N LEU A 118 -3.09 6.37 1.50
CA LEU A 118 -2.10 7.43 1.57
C LEU A 118 -2.88 8.71 1.28
N SER A 119 -3.26 9.40 2.36
CA SER A 119 -4.07 10.61 2.28
C SER A 119 -3.31 11.57 1.38
N ALA A 120 -4.01 12.37 0.58
CA ALA A 120 -3.36 13.40 -0.24
C ALA A 120 -2.43 14.31 0.62
N GLY A 121 -2.65 14.37 1.94
CA GLY A 121 -1.74 14.99 2.91
C GLY A 121 -0.34 14.37 2.98
N SER A 122 -0.20 13.06 2.84
CA SER A 122 1.12 12.37 2.83
C SER A 122 1.89 12.62 1.53
N PHE A 123 1.20 12.97 0.43
CA PHE A 123 1.82 13.30 -0.86
C PHE A 123 2.04 14.80 -1.09
N LYS A 124 1.75 15.63 -0.09
CA LYS A 124 1.86 17.10 -0.19
C LYS A 124 3.27 17.55 -0.62
N GLY A 125 4.32 16.81 -0.24
CA GLY A 125 5.68 17.05 -0.71
C GLY A 125 5.86 16.85 -2.22
N LEU A 126 5.28 15.79 -2.79
CA LEU A 126 5.35 15.52 -4.23
C LEU A 126 4.59 16.59 -5.03
N PHE A 127 3.40 16.98 -4.56
CA PHE A 127 2.62 18.05 -5.18
C PHE A 127 3.34 19.40 -5.14
N LEU A 128 4.05 19.72 -4.05
CA LEU A 128 4.84 20.95 -3.96
C LEU A 128 5.98 20.96 -4.97
N VAL A 129 6.75 19.88 -5.07
CA VAL A 129 7.89 19.80 -6.01
C VAL A 129 7.41 19.87 -7.47
N ALA A 130 6.40 19.07 -7.83
CA ALA A 130 5.85 19.08 -9.19
C ALA A 130 5.22 20.43 -9.55
N GLY A 131 4.48 21.04 -8.61
CA GLY A 131 3.87 22.35 -8.79
C GLY A 131 4.91 23.44 -9.01
N LEU A 132 5.93 23.53 -8.14
CA LEU A 132 7.00 24.53 -8.27
C LEU A 132 7.77 24.38 -9.59
N SER A 133 8.10 23.14 -9.97
CA SER A 133 8.79 22.87 -11.24
C SER A 133 7.94 23.29 -12.44
N SER A 134 6.65 22.95 -12.45
CA SER A 134 5.75 23.32 -13.55
C SER A 134 5.51 24.82 -13.62
N SER A 135 5.33 25.49 -12.48
CA SER A 135 5.15 26.95 -12.43
C SER A 135 6.39 27.71 -12.89
N PHE A 136 7.59 27.25 -12.51
CA PHE A 136 8.84 27.86 -12.94
C PHE A 136 9.07 27.71 -14.45
N ALA A 137 8.86 26.50 -15.00
CA ALA A 137 8.95 26.27 -16.44
C ALA A 137 7.96 27.15 -17.23
N LEU A 138 6.71 27.27 -16.74
CA LEU A 138 5.70 28.13 -17.33
C LEU A 138 6.10 29.61 -17.28
N ALA A 139 6.66 30.08 -16.16
CA ALA A 139 7.12 31.46 -16.02
C ALA A 139 8.26 31.78 -16.99
N VAL A 140 9.25 30.90 -17.14
CA VAL A 140 10.34 31.07 -18.11
C VAL A 140 9.78 31.13 -19.53
N PHE A 141 8.89 30.20 -19.89
CA PHE A 141 8.27 30.17 -21.22
C PHE A 141 7.47 31.44 -21.51
N LEU A 142 6.59 31.85 -20.58
CA LEU A 142 5.81 33.08 -20.71
C LEU A 142 6.71 34.31 -20.80
N SER A 143 7.78 34.38 -20.01
CA SER A 143 8.73 35.49 -20.07
C SER A 143 9.37 35.58 -21.46
N GLY A 144 9.93 34.48 -22.00
CA GLY A 144 10.53 34.47 -23.33
C GLY A 144 9.53 34.85 -24.42
N PHE A 145 8.32 34.30 -24.36
CA PHE A 145 7.24 34.61 -25.30
C PHE A 145 6.82 36.08 -25.25
N VAL A 146 6.72 36.67 -24.05
CA VAL A 146 6.42 38.10 -23.86
C VAL A 146 7.58 38.98 -24.32
N TYR A 147 8.83 38.60 -24.06
CA TYR A 147 10.01 39.33 -24.54
C TYR A 147 10.06 39.36 -26.08
N GLU A 148 9.81 38.22 -26.73
CA GLU A 148 9.79 38.09 -28.20
C GLU A 148 8.61 38.86 -28.81
N ASN A 149 7.45 38.87 -28.14
CA ASN A 149 6.22 39.54 -28.61
C ASN A 149 5.95 40.88 -27.94
N ARG A 150 6.98 41.54 -27.38
CA ARG A 150 6.81 42.78 -26.59
C ARG A 150 6.09 43.89 -27.35
N GLY A 151 6.29 43.97 -28.67
CA GLY A 151 5.63 44.95 -29.54
C GLY A 151 4.10 44.80 -29.61
N ILE A 152 3.58 43.58 -29.44
CA ILE A 152 2.13 43.30 -29.42
C ILE A 152 1.54 43.68 -28.06
N LEU A 153 2.31 43.49 -26.97
CA LEU A 153 1.92 43.80 -25.60
C LEU A 153 1.99 45.30 -25.25
N SER A 154 2.97 46.03 -25.82
CA SER A 154 3.17 47.46 -25.60
C SER A 154 2.22 48.36 -26.42
N SER A 155 1.41 47.78 -27.31
CA SER A 155 0.45 48.56 -28.11
C SER A 155 -0.62 49.22 -27.23
N THR A 156 -1.06 50.44 -27.56
CA THR A 156 -2.02 51.27 -26.79
C THR A 156 -3.47 50.77 -26.86
N ALA A 157 -3.70 49.48 -27.12
CA ALA A 157 -5.00 48.87 -27.34
C ALA A 157 -5.62 48.25 -26.06
N SER A 158 -6.92 47.97 -26.09
CA SER A 158 -7.66 47.32 -24.99
C SER A 158 -7.12 45.93 -24.65
N THR A 159 -7.04 45.59 -23.36
CA THR A 159 -6.45 44.36 -22.80
C THR A 159 -7.02 43.08 -23.42
N LYS A 160 -8.31 43.07 -23.80
CA LYS A 160 -8.94 41.94 -24.48
C LYS A 160 -8.35 41.69 -25.87
N HIS A 161 -8.06 42.74 -26.64
CA HIS A 161 -7.46 42.60 -27.96
C HIS A 161 -6.01 42.11 -27.90
N LYS A 162 -5.27 42.52 -26.86
CA LYS A 162 -3.91 42.02 -26.59
C LYS A 162 -3.90 40.53 -26.30
N ILE A 163 -4.79 40.09 -25.40
CA ILE A 163 -4.93 38.67 -25.03
C ILE A 163 -5.36 37.84 -26.26
N HIS A 164 -6.29 38.33 -27.07
CA HIS A 164 -6.72 37.67 -28.30
C HIS A 164 -5.60 37.57 -29.34
N ALA A 165 -4.80 38.63 -29.52
CA ALA A 165 -3.65 38.63 -30.44
C ALA A 165 -2.56 37.65 -29.99
N LEU A 166 -2.27 37.59 -28.68
CA LEU A 166 -1.34 36.61 -28.11
C LEU A 166 -1.84 35.17 -28.26
N ALA A 167 -3.13 34.92 -27.98
CA ALA A 167 -3.72 33.60 -28.16
C ALA A 167 -3.58 33.13 -29.62
N ARG A 168 -3.85 34.00 -30.59
CA ARG A 168 -3.68 33.69 -32.02
C ARG A 168 -2.21 33.40 -32.38
N ALA A 169 -1.26 34.17 -31.86
CA ALA A 169 0.17 33.94 -32.11
C ALA A 169 0.66 32.62 -31.49
N PHE A 170 0.13 32.26 -30.32
CA PHE A 170 0.43 30.99 -29.66
C PHE A 170 -0.11 29.79 -30.45
N TYR A 171 -1.37 29.85 -30.91
CA TYR A 171 -1.99 28.79 -31.73
C TYR A 171 -1.25 28.55 -33.06
N GLN A 172 -0.72 29.60 -33.71
CA GLN A 172 0.08 29.42 -34.93
C GLN A 172 1.46 28.79 -34.68
N LYS A 173 2.05 28.98 -33.50
CA LYS A 173 3.37 28.41 -33.15
C LYS A 173 3.27 26.90 -32.85
N GLU A 174 2.13 26.43 -32.33
CA GLU A 174 1.83 25.00 -32.11
C GLU A 174 1.79 24.18 -33.43
N GLU A 175 1.19 24.71 -34.50
CA GLU A 175 1.13 23.99 -35.79
C GLU A 175 2.51 23.83 -36.45
N GLY A 176 3.41 24.80 -36.24
CA GLY A 176 4.80 24.70 -36.71
C GLY A 176 5.63 23.67 -35.92
N LEU A 177 5.37 23.54 -34.61
CA LEU A 177 6.09 22.60 -33.74
C LEU A 177 5.58 21.15 -33.90
N GLY A 178 4.27 20.98 -34.11
CA GLY A 178 3.66 19.67 -34.39
C GLY A 178 4.16 19.04 -35.68
N ARG A 179 4.33 19.85 -36.73
CA ARG A 179 4.88 19.40 -38.02
C ARG A 179 6.37 19.01 -37.95
N GLY A 180 7.15 19.65 -37.07
CA GLY A 180 8.55 19.28 -36.82
C GLY A 180 8.71 17.99 -36.00
N ARG A 181 7.86 17.78 -34.99
CA ARG A 181 7.89 16.56 -34.15
C ARG A 181 7.52 15.29 -34.92
N VAL A 182 6.55 15.37 -35.85
CA VAL A 182 6.19 14.25 -36.73
C VAL A 182 7.36 13.86 -37.66
N SER A 183 8.16 14.83 -38.09
CA SER A 183 9.34 14.57 -38.93
C SER A 183 10.52 13.94 -38.16
N ALA A 184 10.73 14.32 -36.89
CA ALA A 184 11.78 13.74 -36.06
C ALA A 184 11.46 12.29 -35.63
N ALA A 185 10.20 12.03 -35.23
CA ALA A 185 9.74 10.68 -34.88
C ALA A 185 9.80 9.70 -36.07
N SER A 186 9.63 10.21 -37.30
CA SER A 186 9.74 9.38 -38.52
C SER A 186 11.18 9.02 -38.88
N GLN A 187 12.19 9.82 -38.48
CA GLN A 187 13.61 9.50 -38.70
C GLN A 187 14.17 8.52 -37.65
N GLU A 188 13.71 8.61 -36.40
CA GLU A 188 14.10 7.64 -35.36
C GLU A 188 13.51 6.24 -35.63
N ALA A 189 12.30 6.15 -36.21
CA ALA A 189 11.71 4.88 -36.61
C ALA A 189 12.40 4.21 -37.82
N PHE A 190 13.13 4.95 -38.66
CA PHE A 190 13.80 4.41 -39.86
C PHE A 190 15.23 3.92 -39.58
N SER A 191 15.86 4.34 -38.47
CA SER A 191 17.25 3.97 -38.14
C SER A 191 17.36 2.63 -37.38
N GLN A 192 16.24 1.98 -37.07
CA GLN A 192 16.20 0.74 -36.27
C GLN A 192 15.96 -0.54 -37.08
N ASP A 193 15.84 -0.46 -38.42
CA ASP A 193 15.54 -1.61 -39.30
C ASP A 193 16.74 -2.12 -40.13
N GLU A 194 17.94 -1.51 -40.03
CA GLU A 194 19.15 -2.08 -40.65
C GLU A 194 20.00 -2.85 -39.63
N GLY A 195 19.52 -4.05 -39.28
CA GLY A 195 20.32 -5.06 -38.59
C GLY A 195 21.28 -5.77 -39.56
N PRO A 196 22.55 -6.02 -39.20
CA PRO A 196 23.53 -6.55 -40.13
C PRO A 196 23.27 -8.03 -40.46
N ILE A 197 23.06 -8.30 -41.75
CA ILE A 197 23.14 -9.63 -42.34
C ILE A 197 24.60 -10.09 -42.30
N HIS A 198 24.91 -11.05 -41.43
CA HIS A 198 26.17 -11.80 -41.51
C HIS A 198 25.97 -13.08 -42.33
N HIS A 199 26.46 -13.03 -43.56
CA HIS A 199 26.76 -14.18 -44.40
C HIS A 199 27.92 -15.03 -43.82
N ALA A 200 27.77 -16.36 -43.93
CA ALA A 200 28.73 -17.48 -44.11
C ALA A 200 30.22 -17.28 -43.70
N THR A 201 30.97 -18.29 -43.21
CA THR A 201 31.40 -19.50 -43.95
C THR A 201 32.39 -20.31 -43.07
N GLN A 202 32.36 -21.65 -43.20
CA GLN A 202 33.43 -22.68 -43.07
C GLN A 202 34.30 -22.85 -41.81
N GLY A 203 34.39 -24.12 -41.39
CA GLY A 203 35.35 -24.72 -40.47
C GLY A 203 34.92 -26.12 -40.10
#